data_AF-A0A436HGM4-F1
#
_entry.id   AF-A0A436HGM4-F1
#
_cell.length_a   1.000
_cell.length_b   1.000
_cell.length_c   1.000
_cell.angle_alpha   90.00
_cell.angle_beta   90.00
_cell.angle_gamma   90.00
#
_symmetry.space_group_name_H-M   'P 1'
#
loop_
_entity.id
_entity.type
_entity.pdbx_description
1 polymer ?
#
loop_
_entity_poly.entity_id
_entity_poly.type
_entity_poly.pdbx_seq_one_letter_code
_entity_poly.pdbx_strand_id
1 'polypeptide(L)'
;MRMGTIWAPLAKAIAATGTDRHVDCLIDLIGADIEHDLVTVTRYSTTQTPEFIKHRRFSDEMVRRYLDNYYVFDPFYASWRR
;
A
#
# COMPACT_ATOMS: atom_id res chain seq x y z
N MET A 1 9.99 16.90 -13.98
CA MET A 1 10.61 16.74 -12.65
C MET A 1 10.48 18.05 -11.88
N ARG A 2 9.51 18.20 -10.97
CA ARG A 2 9.56 19.29 -9.98
C ARG A 2 10.35 18.77 -8.79
N MET A 3 11.68 18.84 -8.92
CA MET A 3 12.68 18.30 -7.99
C MET A 3 12.70 19.01 -6.60
N GLY A 4 11.64 19.73 -6.24
CA GLY A 4 11.61 20.68 -5.11
C GLY A 4 10.76 20.28 -3.91
N THR A 5 9.94 19.22 -3.98
CA THR A 5 8.85 19.04 -2.98
C THR A 5 8.77 17.67 -2.30
N ILE A 6 9.68 16.73 -2.57
CA ILE A 6 9.67 15.40 -1.91
C ILE A 6 10.05 15.48 -0.42
N TRP A 7 10.85 16.49 -0.05
CA TRP A 7 11.47 16.57 1.28
C TRP A 7 10.48 16.76 2.41
N ALA A 8 9.43 17.57 2.23
CA ALA A 8 8.45 17.81 3.28
C ALA A 8 7.53 16.60 3.53
N PRO A 9 6.93 15.96 2.50
CA PRO A 9 6.18 14.71 2.70
C PRO A 9 7.06 13.57 3.22
N LEU A 10 8.32 13.49 2.80
CA LEU A 10 9.28 12.50 3.31
C LEU A 10 9.60 12.74 4.79
N ALA A 11 9.90 13.98 5.19
CA ALA A 11 10.13 14.33 6.59
C ALA A 11 8.91 14.02 7.46
N LYS A 12 7.70 14.29 6.96
CA LYS A 12 6.45 13.93 7.63
C LYS A 12 6.31 12.42 7.81
N ALA A 13 6.62 11.62 6.78
CA ALA A 13 6.58 10.17 6.88
C ALA A 13 7.59 9.64 7.92
N ILE A 14 8.83 10.15 7.91
CA ILE A 14 9.86 9.78 8.89
C ILE A 14 9.42 10.14 10.31
N ALA A 15 8.90 11.34 10.53
CA ALA A 15 8.43 11.78 11.84
C ALA A 15 7.25 10.95 12.38
N ALA A 16 6.47 10.33 11.50
CA ALA A 16 5.36 9.46 11.87
C ALA A 16 5.78 8.00 12.15
N THR A 17 7.06 7.65 12.00
CA THR A 17 7.56 6.28 12.21
C THR A 17 7.18 5.76 13.62
N GLY A 18 6.73 4.51 13.70
CA GLY A 18 6.25 3.91 14.94
C GLY A 18 4.81 4.28 15.31
N THR A 19 4.11 5.05 14.47
CA THR A 19 2.67 5.36 14.64
C THR A 19 1.84 4.77 13.50
N ASP A 20 0.53 4.63 13.71
CA ASP A 20 -0.42 4.17 12.70
C ASP A 20 -0.49 5.07 11.44
N ARG A 21 0.02 6.31 11.56
CA ARG A 21 0.05 7.30 10.48
C ARG A 21 1.23 7.14 9.54
N HIS A 22 2.25 6.36 9.91
CA HIS A 22 3.47 6.23 9.11
C HIS A 22 3.17 5.77 7.68
N VAL A 23 2.41 4.67 7.55
CA VAL A 23 2.03 4.09 6.26
C VAL A 23 1.17 5.05 5.45
N ASP A 24 0.26 5.77 6.10
CA ASP A 24 -0.57 6.78 5.43
C ASP A 24 0.26 7.93 4.85
N CYS A 25 1.30 8.37 5.57
CA CYS A 25 2.20 9.41 5.09
C CYS A 25 3.07 8.92 3.92
N LEU A 26 3.48 7.65 3.91
CA LEU A 26 4.20 7.04 2.79
C LEU A 26 3.31 6.93 1.53
N ILE A 27 2.04 6.54 1.70
CA ILE A 27 1.07 6.53 0.60
C ILE A 27 0.91 7.94 0.02
N ASP A 28 0.74 8.96 0.88
CA ASP A 28 0.62 10.35 0.44
C ASP A 28 1.87 10.84 -0.30
N LEU A 29 3.07 10.48 0.19
CA LEU A 29 4.35 10.81 -0.42
C LEU A 29 4.46 10.26 -1.85
N ILE A 30 4.20 8.96 -2.04
CA ILE A 30 4.26 8.33 -3.37
C ILE A 30 3.15 8.88 -4.27
N GLY A 31 1.96 9.05 -3.70
CA GLY A 31 0.77 9.52 -4.40
C GLY A 31 0.84 10.96 -4.87
N ALA A 32 1.73 11.78 -4.30
CA ALA A 32 1.97 13.13 -4.77
C ALA A 32 2.72 13.18 -6.11
N ASP A 33 3.51 12.14 -6.41
CA ASP A 33 4.38 12.07 -7.59
C ASP A 33 3.84 11.11 -8.67
N ILE A 34 2.98 10.16 -8.30
CA ILE A 34 2.42 9.16 -9.20
C ILE A 34 0.89 9.26 -9.18
N GLU A 35 0.31 9.63 -10.31
CA GLU A 35 -1.14 9.57 -10.49
C GLU A 35 -1.62 8.12 -10.37
N HIS A 36 -2.58 7.90 -9.47
CA HIS A 36 -3.19 6.60 -9.25
C HIS A 36 -4.62 6.78 -8.74
N ASP A 37 -5.49 5.86 -9.15
CA ASP A 37 -6.89 5.88 -8.74
C ASP A 37 -7.10 5.11 -7.44
N LEU A 38 -6.34 4.03 -7.26
CA LEU A 38 -6.48 3.04 -6.19
C LEU A 38 -5.11 2.73 -5.60
N VAL A 39 -5.04 2.49 -4.29
CA VAL A 39 -3.78 2.10 -3.63
C VAL A 39 -4.04 1.11 -2.51
N THR A 40 -3.18 0.10 -2.43
CA THR A 40 -3.15 -0.89 -1.35
C THR A 40 -1.71 -1.10 -0.91
N VAL A 41 -1.50 -1.17 0.40
CA VAL A 41 -0.27 -1.65 1.03
C VAL A 41 -0.54 -3.06 1.53
N THR A 42 0.16 -4.02 0.95
CA THR A 42 -0.04 -5.45 1.23
C THR A 42 1.17 -6.03 1.94
N ARG A 43 0.93 -6.78 3.01
CA ARG A 43 1.93 -7.66 3.62
C ARG A 43 1.77 -9.05 3.02
N TYR A 44 2.84 -9.55 2.42
CA TYR A 44 2.91 -10.92 1.94
C TYR A 44 3.60 -11.81 2.97
N SER A 45 3.21 -13.08 2.97
CA SER A 45 3.79 -14.14 3.79
C SER A 45 3.97 -15.39 2.92
N THR A 46 4.99 -16.17 3.22
CA THR A 46 5.24 -17.46 2.56
C THR A 46 4.25 -18.54 3.02
N THR A 47 3.62 -18.36 4.19
CA THR A 47 2.74 -19.35 4.83
C THR A 47 1.31 -18.88 5.07
N GLN A 48 1.06 -17.57 4.95
CA GLN A 48 -0.27 -16.98 5.19
C GLN A 48 -0.80 -16.29 3.94
N THR A 49 -2.11 -16.07 3.91
CA THR A 49 -2.75 -15.25 2.89
C THR A 49 -2.26 -13.80 2.98
N PRO A 50 -2.27 -13.03 1.88
CA PRO A 50 -1.93 -11.62 1.91
C PRO A 50 -2.80 -10.84 2.90
N GLU A 51 -2.21 -9.85 3.56
CA GLU A 51 -2.92 -8.95 4.46
C GLU A 51 -2.90 -7.54 3.88
N PHE A 52 -4.06 -6.91 3.74
CA PHE A 52 -4.16 -5.50 3.32
C PHE A 52 -4.01 -4.61 4.55
N ILE A 53 -2.82 -4.03 4.73
CA ILE A 53 -2.47 -3.15 5.85
C ILE A 53 -3.19 -1.81 5.73
N LYS A 54 -3.23 -1.26 4.51
CA LYS A 54 -3.99 -0.06 4.14
C LYS A 54 -4.53 -0.25 2.73
N HIS A 55 -5.72 0.25 2.47
CA HIS A 55 -6.26 0.39 1.13
C HIS A 55 -7.11 1.66 1.05
N ARG A 56 -7.10 2.34 -0.10
CA ARG A 56 -7.90 3.55 -0.32
C ARG A 56 -8.67 3.43 -1.62
N ARG A 57 -9.92 3.93 -1.60
CA ARG A 57 -10.83 4.01 -2.75
C ARG A 57 -11.27 2.65 -3.34
N PHE A 58 -10.91 1.54 -2.69
CA PHE A 58 -11.53 0.24 -2.91
C PHE A 58 -12.84 0.13 -2.15
N SER A 59 -13.81 -0.62 -2.68
CA SER A 59 -14.97 -1.02 -1.89
C SER A 59 -14.61 -2.19 -0.97
N ASP A 60 -15.21 -2.23 0.22
CA ASP A 60 -15.02 -3.32 1.17
C ASP A 60 -15.38 -4.68 0.57
N GLU A 61 -16.41 -4.71 -0.28
CA GLU A 61 -16.81 -5.90 -1.01
C GLU A 61 -15.71 -6.40 -1.95
N MET A 62 -15.06 -5.49 -2.67
CA MET A 62 -13.98 -5.85 -3.59
C MET A 62 -12.77 -6.39 -2.83
N VAL A 63 -12.39 -5.73 -1.73
CA VAL A 63 -11.30 -6.19 -0.86
C VAL A 63 -11.59 -7.57 -0.29
N ARG A 64 -12.80 -7.77 0.23
CA ARG A 64 -13.22 -9.06 0.78
C ARG A 64 -13.18 -10.16 -0.28
N ARG A 65 -13.83 -9.96 -1.44
CA ARG A 65 -13.84 -10.94 -2.53
C ARG A 65 -12.43 -11.27 -3.02
N TYR A 66 -11.56 -10.26 -3.08
CA TYR A 66 -10.16 -10.44 -3.45
C TYR A 66 -9.42 -11.36 -2.48
N LEU A 67 -9.47 -11.05 -1.19
CA LEU A 67 -8.81 -11.82 -0.14
C LEU A 67 -9.41 -13.23 0.04
N ASP A 68 -10.72 -13.38 -0.20
CA ASP A 68 -11.40 -14.68 -0.08
C ASP A 68 -11.03 -15.63 -1.23
N ASN A 69 -10.89 -15.12 -2.47
CA ASN A 69 -10.90 -15.98 -3.66
C ASN A 69 -9.80 -15.69 -4.69
N TYR A 70 -9.42 -14.42 -4.87
CA TYR A 70 -8.66 -14.02 -6.05
C TYR A 70 -7.16 -13.83 -5.81
N TYR A 71 -6.73 -13.66 -4.55
CA TYR A 71 -5.32 -13.41 -4.22
C TYR A 71 -4.37 -14.50 -4.74
N VAL A 72 -4.85 -15.75 -4.87
CA VAL A 72 -4.05 -16.87 -5.37
C VAL A 72 -3.65 -16.73 -6.85
N PHE A 73 -4.39 -15.91 -7.60
CA PHE A 73 -4.15 -15.64 -9.01
C PHE A 73 -3.34 -14.35 -9.25
N ASP A 74 -3.02 -13.61 -8.19
CA ASP A 74 -2.25 -12.38 -8.28
C ASP A 74 -0.75 -12.67 -8.55
N PRO A 75 -0.17 -12.17 -9.66
CA PRO A 75 1.24 -12.34 -9.94
C PRO A 75 2.15 -11.70 -8.87
N PHE A 76 1.71 -10.65 -8.17
CA PHE A 76 2.47 -10.09 -7.05
C PHE A 76 2.52 -11.09 -5.90
N TYR A 77 1.38 -11.65 -5.47
CA TYR A 77 1.36 -12.73 -4.49
C TYR A 77 2.28 -13.90 -4.88
N ALA A 78 2.22 -14.35 -6.14
CA ALA A 78 3.07 -15.42 -6.66
C ALA A 78 4.57 -15.09 -6.63
N SER A 79 4.93 -13.83 -6.86
CA SER A 79 6.32 -13.33 -6.79
C SER A 79 6.83 -13.29 -5.35
N TRP A 80 6.03 -12.79 -4.41
CA TRP A 80 6.45 -12.50 -3.04
C TRP A 80 6.32 -13.69 -2.06
N ARG A 81 5.73 -14.80 -2.49
CA ARG A 81 5.68 -16.07 -1.71
C ARG A 81 6.88 -16.99 -1.93
N ARG A 82 7.85 -16.58 -2.74
CA ARG A 82 9.11 -17.31 -2.99
C ARG A 82 10.12 -16.96 -1.92
#